data_AF-H6NDV7-F1
#
_entry.id   AF-H6NDV7-F1
#
_cell.length_a   1.000
_cell.length_b   1.000
_cell.length_c   1.000
_cell.angle_alpha   90.00
_cell.angle_beta   90.00
_cell.angle_gamma   90.00
#
_symmetry.space_group_name_H-M   'P 1'
#
loop_
_entity.id
_entity.type
_entity.pdbx_description
1 polymer ?
#
loop_
_entity_poly.entity_id
_entity_poly.type
_entity_poly.pdbx_seq_one_letter_code
_entity_poly.pdbx_strand_id
1 'polypeptide(L)' 'MKIISYQKHETGNYIVKYDSQSIMILQAAFRSITGVSKESSSGCAEVDKRELSQLGFIV' A
#
# COMPACT_ATOMS: atom_id res chain seq x y z
N MET A 1 0.75 -4.95 -14.38
CA MET A 1 0.03 -4.41 -13.21
C MET A 1 -0.16 -5.53 -12.20
N LYS A 2 -0.16 -5.19 -10.92
CA LYS A 2 -0.28 -6.07 -9.77
C LYS A 2 -1.32 -5.48 -8.81
N ILE A 3 -2.05 -6.32 -8.10
CA ILE A 3 -3.06 -5.86 -7.13
C ILE A 3 -2.48 -6.02 -5.73
N ILE A 4 -2.48 -4.92 -4.98
CA ILE A 4 -2.25 -4.92 -3.54
C ILE A 4 -3.58 -4.74 -2.82
N SER A 5 -3.69 -5.28 -1.61
CA SER A 5 -4.74 -4.89 -0.67
C SER A 5 -4.15 -4.05 0.44
N TYR A 6 -4.93 -3.13 0.99
CA TYR A 6 -4.47 -2.26 2.06
C TYR A 6 -5.56 -2.05 3.13
N GLN A 7 -5.11 -1.73 4.34
CA GLN A 7 -5.97 -1.33 5.44
C GLN A 7 -5.24 -0.28 6.29
N LYS A 8 -5.93 0.80 6.61
CA LYS A 8 -5.47 1.85 7.51
C LYS A 8 -5.47 1.30 8.94
N HIS A 9 -4.32 1.34 9.56
CA HIS A 9 -4.09 0.99 10.94
C HIS A 9 -4.56 2.12 11.87
N GLU A 10 -4.80 1.82 13.15
CA GLU A 10 -5.20 2.81 14.17
C GLU A 10 -4.19 3.96 14.35
N THR A 11 -2.92 3.72 14.02
CA THR A 11 -1.86 4.74 14.02
C THR A 11 -1.94 5.71 12.84
N GLY A 12 -2.85 5.47 11.88
CA GLY A 12 -3.01 6.25 10.65
C GLY A 12 -2.18 5.76 9.47
N ASN A 13 -1.20 4.87 9.70
CA ASN A 13 -0.41 4.20 8.66
C ASN A 13 -1.21 3.13 7.92
N TYR A 14 -0.67 2.55 6.85
CA TYR A 14 -1.33 1.51 6.08
C TYR A 14 -0.60 0.18 6.21
N ILE A 15 -1.33 -0.88 6.52
CA ILE A 15 -0.87 -2.25 6.31
C ILE A 15 -1.21 -2.60 4.87
N VAL A 16 -0.19 -2.90 4.08
CA VAL A 16 -0.32 -3.28 2.67
C VAL A 16 0.09 -4.74 2.50
N LYS A 17 -0.68 -5.49 1.72
CA LYS A 17 -0.47 -6.91 1.46
C LYS A 17 -0.35 -7.17 -0.04
N TYR A 18 0.65 -7.95 -0.39
CA TYR A 18 0.91 -8.44 -1.74
C TYR A 18 1.52 -9.84 -1.64
N ASP A 19 0.94 -10.80 -2.36
CA ASP A 19 1.26 -12.23 -2.21
C ASP A 19 1.24 -12.68 -0.73
N SER A 20 2.31 -13.30 -0.24
CA SER A 20 2.45 -13.73 1.17
C SER A 20 3.11 -12.67 2.07
N GLN A 21 3.38 -11.46 1.55
CA GLN A 21 4.05 -10.39 2.27
C GLN A 21 3.05 -9.38 2.83
N SER A 22 3.34 -8.84 4.00
CA SER A 22 2.58 -7.77 4.66
C SER A 22 3.54 -6.75 5.25
N ILE A 23 3.38 -5.48 4.87
CA ILE A 23 4.28 -4.38 5.28
C ILE A 23 3.44 -3.22 5.81
N MET A 24 3.87 -2.59 6.91
CA MET A 24 3.29 -1.32 7.36
C MET A 24 4.03 -0.15 6.74
N ILE A 25 3.29 0.77 6.12
CA ILE A 25 3.81 1.88 5.34
C ILE A 25 3.25 3.20 5.90
N LEU A 26 4.13 4.19 6.02
CA LEU A 26 3.74 5.54 6.45
C LEU A 26 2.65 6.11 5.55
N GLN A 27 1.66 6.77 6.15
CA GLN A 27 0.51 7.30 5.40
C GLN A 27 0.91 8.20 4.22
N ALA A 28 1.96 9.01 4.39
CA ALA A 28 2.41 9.96 3.37
C ALA A 28 3.05 9.22 2.19
N ALA A 29 3.90 8.23 2.48
CA ALA A 29 4.54 7.41 1.46
C ALA A 29 3.50 6.59 0.68
N PHE A 30 2.60 5.90 1.39
CA PHE A 30 1.56 5.08 0.77
C PHE A 30 0.69 5.88 -0.20
N ARG A 31 0.21 7.05 0.23
CA ARG A 31 -0.61 7.94 -0.62
C ARG A 31 0.17 8.53 -1.77
N SER A 32 1.43 8.90 -1.55
CA SER A 32 2.30 9.43 -2.61
C SER A 32 2.59 8.40 -3.70
N ILE A 33 2.67 7.11 -3.34
CA ILE A 33 2.97 6.03 -4.29
C ILE A 33 1.70 5.57 -5.00
N THR A 34 0.60 5.36 -4.27
CA THR A 34 -0.60 4.70 -4.81
C THR A 34 -1.70 5.66 -5.27
N GLY A 35 -1.63 6.93 -4.90
CA GLY A 35 -2.69 7.92 -5.15
C GLY A 35 -3.97 7.71 -4.33
N VAL A 36 -4.01 6.72 -3.42
CA VAL A 36 -5.19 6.43 -2.60
C VAL A 36 -5.59 7.64 -1.74
N SER A 37 -6.89 7.91 -1.69
CA SER A 37 -7.45 9.04 -0.94
C SER A 37 -7.22 8.89 0.56
N LYS A 38 -7.08 10.02 1.27
CA LYS A 38 -6.80 10.03 2.73
C LYS A 38 -7.95 9.46 3.57
N GLU A 39 -9.18 9.52 3.03
CA GLU A 39 -10.43 9.04 3.60
C GLU A 39 -10.58 7.53 3.45
N SER A 40 -9.82 6.89 2.57
CA SER A 40 -9.89 5.45 2.35
C SER A 40 -9.29 4.71 3.55
N SER A 41 -10.09 3.83 4.17
CA SER A 41 -9.67 3.01 5.30
C SER A 41 -9.24 1.61 4.89
N SER A 42 -9.74 1.06 3.79
CA SER A 42 -9.29 -0.21 3.23
C SER A 42 -9.69 -0.33 1.76
N GLY A 43 -9.05 -1.24 1.05
CA GLY A 43 -9.37 -1.50 -0.35
C GLY A 43 -8.26 -2.24 -1.07
N CYS A 44 -8.35 -2.20 -2.40
CA CYS A 44 -7.31 -2.70 -3.30
C CYS A 44 -6.85 -1.56 -4.22
N ALA A 45 -5.58 -1.60 -4.61
CA ALA A 45 -5.02 -0.69 -5.59
C ALA A 45 -4.26 -1.49 -6.65
N GLU A 46 -4.39 -1.07 -7.90
CA GLU A 46 -3.51 -1.53 -8.97
C GLU A 46 -2.22 -0.73 -8.92
N VAL A 47 -1.10 -1.45 -8.93
CA VAL A 47 0.23 -0.86 -8.91
C VAL A 47 1.12 -1.52 -9.97
N ASP A 48 2.14 -0.80 -10.41
CA ASP A 48 3.19 -1.33 -11.25
C ASP A 48 4.34 -1.97 -10.43
N LYS A 49 5.35 -2.52 -11.12
CA LYS A 49 6.48 -3.17 -10.45
C LYS A 49 7.35 -2.17 -9.68
N ARG A 50 7.48 -0.93 -10.16
CA ARG A 50 8.27 0.12 -9.53
C ARG A 50 7.60 0.58 -8.23
N GLU A 51 6.29 0.78 -8.26
CA GLU A 51 5.48 1.13 -7.08
C GLU A 51 5.56 0.02 -6.03
N LEU A 52 5.46 -1.26 -6.41
CA LEU A 52 5.68 -2.39 -5.48
C LEU A 52 7.04 -2.32 -4.78
N SER A 53 8.12 -2.08 -5.53
CA SER A 53 9.46 -1.93 -4.95
C SER A 53 9.55 -0.69 -4.04
N GLN A 54 8.89 0.42 -4.37
CA GLN A 54 8.84 1.62 -3.53
C GLN A 54 8.06 1.38 -2.22
N LEU A 55 7.05 0.52 -2.25
CA LEU A 55 6.32 0.06 -1.07
C LEU A 55 7.14 -0.93 -0.21
N GLY A 56 8.31 -1.36 -0.68
CA GLY A 56 9.22 -2.25 0.03
C GLY A 56 9.00 -3.75 -0.24
N PHE A 57 8.16 -4.11 -1.21
CA PHE A 57 7.97 -5.52 -1.57
C PHE A 57 9.13 -6.06 -2.39
N ILE A 58 9.53 -7.30 -2.09
CA ILE A 58 10.47 -8.06 -2.90
C ILE A 58 9.67 -8.73 -4.03
N VAL A 59 10.05 -8.45 -5.29
CA VAL A 59 9.33 -8.83 -6.53
C VAL A 59 10.20 -9.60 -7.51
#